data_AF-A0A920NZU9-F1
#
_entry.id   AF-A0A920NZU9-F1
#
_cell.length_a   1.000
_cell.length_b   1.000
_cell.length_c   1.000
_cell.angle_alpha   90.00
_cell.angle_beta   90.00
_cell.angle_gamma   90.00
#
_symmetry.space_group_name_H-M   'P 1'
#
loop_
_entity.id
_entity.type
_entity.pdbx_description
1 polymer ?
#
loop_
_entity_poly.entity_id
_entity_poly.type
_entity_poly.pdbx_seq_one_letter_code
_entity_poly.pdbx_strand_id
1 'polypeptide(L)' 'MNTSFEFFPPKTEKGKESIVDLIRKLSNFSPEYFSVTYGAGRVN' A
#
# COMPACT_ATOMS: atom_id res chain seq x y z
N MET A 1 -12.39 -14.37 7.86
CA MET A 1 -11.03 -13.88 8.19
C MET A 1 -11.11 -12.37 8.14
N ASN A 2 -10.61 -11.69 9.18
CA ASN A 2 -10.44 -10.24 9.12
C ASN A 2 -8.98 -9.98 8.71
N THR A 3 -8.79 -9.42 7.51
CA THR A 3 -7.48 -9.16 6.92
C THR A 3 -7.41 -7.70 6.47
N SER A 4 -6.31 -7.02 6.77
CA SER A 4 -5.99 -5.69 6.26
C SER A 4 -4.50 -5.62 5.90
N PHE A 5 -4.14 -4.63 5.08
CA PHE A 5 -2.77 -4.42 4.65
C PHE A 5 -2.37 -2.95 4.86
N GLU A 6 -1.09 -2.74 5.20
CA GLU A 6 -0.50 -1.41 5.35
C GLU A 6 0.66 -1.25 4.37
N PHE A 7 0.74 -0.08 3.73
CA PHE A 7 1.81 0.28 2.80
C PHE A 7 2.57 1.52 3.28
N PHE A 8 3.83 1.60 2.89
CA PHE A 8 4.59 2.84 2.97
C PHE A 8 4.42 3.66 1.68
N PRO A 9 4.40 5.00 1.77
CA PRO A 9 4.26 5.84 0.59
C PRO A 9 5.42 5.61 -0.38
N PRO A 10 5.14 5.40 -1.67
CA PRO A 10 6.18 5.16 -2.68
C PRO A 10 7.01 6.43 -2.89
N LYS A 11 8.32 6.27 -3.09
CA LYS A 11 9.25 7.38 -3.36
C LYS A 11 9.36 7.76 -4.85
N THR A 12 8.80 6.94 -5.75
CA THR A 12 8.93 7.10 -7.21
C THR A 12 7.62 6.76 -7.93
N GLU A 13 7.44 7.25 -9.17
CA GLU A 13 6.26 6.93 -10.00
C GLU A 13 6.16 5.42 -10.28
N LYS A 14 7.28 4.77 -10.63
CA LYS A 14 7.33 3.30 -10.80
C LYS A 14 6.91 2.56 -9.53
N GLY A 15 7.26 3.10 -8.36
CA GLY A 15 6.81 2.59 -7.06
C GLY A 15 5.29 2.70 -6.88
N LYS A 16 4.68 3.81 -7.32
CA LYS A 16 3.22 3.99 -7.31
C LYS A 16 2.53 2.94 -8.19
N GLU A 17 2.99 2.76 -9.42
CA GLU A 17 2.47 1.75 -10.35
C GLU A 17 2.54 0.35 -9.74
N SER A 18 3.68 0.00 -9.14
CA SER A 18 3.90 -1.29 -8.48
C SER A 18 2.93 -1.51 -7.31
N ILE A 19 2.67 -0.47 -6.51
CA ILE A 19 1.70 -0.54 -5.40
C ILE A 19 0.27 -0.72 -5.94
N VAL A 20 -0.11 -0.04 -7.02
CA VAL A 20 -1.42 -0.20 -7.65
C VAL A 20 -1.63 -1.65 -8.11
N ASP A 21 -0.64 -2.25 -8.75
CA ASP A 21 -0.71 -3.65 -9.19
C ASP A 21 -0.77 -4.63 -8.00
N LEU A 22 -0.05 -4.32 -6.92
CA LEU A 22 -0.09 -5.12 -5.70
C LEU A 22 -1.46 -5.05 -5.02
N ILE A 23 -2.06 -3.86 -4.90
CA ILE A 23 -3.41 -3.67 -4.35
C ILE A 23 -4.41 -4.50 -5.15
N ARG A 24 -4.36 -4.48 -6.48
CA ARG A 24 -5.26 -5.31 -7.33
C ARG A 24 -5.15 -6.80 -7.01
N LYS A 25 -3.93 -7.31 -6.80
CA LYS A 25 -3.70 -8.71 -6.43
C LYS A 25 -4.22 -9.03 -5.03
N LEU A 26 -4.00 -8.12 -4.07
CA LEU A 26 -4.39 -8.29 -2.68
C LEU A 26 -5.91 -8.15 -2.46
N SER A 27 -6.61 -7.43 -3.32
CA SER A 27 -8.08 -7.34 -3.28
C SER A 27 -8.77 -8.69 -3.44
N ASN A 28 -8.12 -9.70 -4.03
CA ASN A 28 -8.66 -11.08 -4.11
C ASN A 28 -8.84 -11.73 -2.73
N PHE A 29 -8.17 -11.22 -1.69
CA PHE A 29 -8.34 -11.68 -0.31
C PHE A 29 -9.48 -10.96 0.43
N SER A 30 -10.22 -10.08 -0.24
CA SER A 30 -11.32 -9.28 0.35
C SER A 30 -10.94 -8.60 1.68
N PRO A 31 -9.87 -7.78 1.71
CA PRO A 31 -9.48 -7.09 2.94
C PRO A 31 -10.53 -6.07 3.37
N GLU A 32 -10.66 -5.84 4.67
CA GLU A 32 -11.60 -4.84 5.20
C GLU A 32 -11.18 -3.41 4.83
N TYR A 33 -9.86 -3.16 4.81
CA TYR A 33 -9.29 -1.89 4.39
C TYR A 33 -7.81 -2.03 4.01
N PHE A 34 -7.33 -1.00 3.31
CA PHE A 34 -5.92 -0.74 3.09
C PHE A 34 -5.54 0.56 3.81
N SER A 35 -4.35 0.61 4.39
CA SER A 35 -3.82 1.81 5.06
C SER A 35 -2.47 2.22 4.46
N VAL A 36 -2.14 3.51 4.59
CA VAL A 36 -0.84 4.06 4.19
C VAL A 36 -0.24 4.76 5.39
N THR A 37 0.99 4.39 5.76
CA THR A 37 1.69 5.02 6.88
C THR A 37 2.01 6.48 6.56
N TYR A 38 1.63 7.40 7.45
CA TYR A 38 2.14 8.77 7.41
C TYR A 38 3.52 8.80 8.07
N GLY A 39 4.58 8.86 7.27
CA GLY A 39 5.96 8.90 7.78
C GLY A 39 6.24 10.21 8.53
N ALA A 40 6.98 10.14 9.64
CA ALA A 40 7.45 11.31 10.42
C ALA A 40 8.58 12.10 9.72
N GLY A 41 8.45 12.37 8.41
CA GLY A 41 9.31 13.30 7.68
C GLY A 41 10.69 12.78 7.22
N ARG A 42 10.90 11.47 7.00
CA ARG A 42 12.15 10.99 6.38
C ARG A 42 12.17 11.25 4.87
N VAL A 43 12.46 12.50 4.51
CA VAL A 43 12.96 12.89 3.18
C VAL A 43 14.44 12.58 3.13
N ASN A 44 14.80 11.54 2.37
CA ASN A 44 16.15 11.31 1.88
C ASN A 44 15.99 10.73 0.48
#